data_AF-A0AA37QEW1-F1
#
_entry.id   AF-A0AA37QEW1-F1
#
_cell.length_a   1.000
_cell.length_b   1.000
_cell.length_c   1.000
_cell.angle_alpha   90.00
_cell.angle_beta   90.00
_cell.angle_gamma   90.00
#
_symmetry.space_group_name_H-M   'P 1'
#
loop_
_entity.id
_entity.type
_entity.pdbx_description
1 polymer ?
#
loop_
_entity_poly.entity_id
_entity_poly.type
_entity_poly.pdbx_seq_one_letter_code
_entity_poly.pdbx_strand_id
1 'polypeptide(L)'
;MNNKQAEKKFPSYFKNFEIPEWAREQELEVFRACATGKVDRESFMNSFEENGYKISKDGDEHDPQEYSLSTYIKFRDVKRFMAMDSRYGVPFVIAKGVTKPAHGICLETKEWKRNLGIKYKGSHVDWWLYTDAEPYREFEVFENENRKDI
;
A
#
# COMPACT_ATOMS: atom_id res chain seq x y z
N MET A 1 -20.69 26.06 -4.86
CA MET A 1 -21.20 24.83 -5.50
C MET A 1 -20.66 23.65 -4.73
N ASN A 2 -21.52 22.66 -4.46
CA ASN A 2 -21.46 21.71 -3.34
C ASN A 2 -20.12 21.00 -3.10
N ASN A 3 -19.55 21.21 -1.91
CA ASN A 3 -18.56 20.35 -1.28
C ASN A 3 -19.19 18.98 -1.03
N LYS A 4 -19.17 18.09 -2.02
CA LYS A 4 -19.21 16.65 -1.76
C LYS A 4 -17.84 16.27 -1.20
N GLN A 5 -17.64 16.50 0.09
CA GLN A 5 -16.63 15.73 0.80
C GLN A 5 -17.15 14.30 0.74
N ALA A 6 -16.57 13.46 -0.11
CA ALA A 6 -16.90 12.04 -0.14
C ALA A 6 -16.81 11.52 1.30
N GLU A 7 -17.88 10.91 1.79
CA GLU A 7 -17.88 10.38 3.15
C GLU A 7 -16.74 9.36 3.25
N LYS A 8 -15.78 9.62 4.14
CA LYS A 8 -14.66 8.72 4.42
C LYS A 8 -15.20 7.43 5.00
N LYS A 9 -15.42 6.44 4.14
CA LYS A 9 -16.05 5.17 4.48
C LYS A 9 -15.15 4.04 4.03
N PHE A 10 -14.84 3.11 4.94
CA PHE A 10 -14.13 1.89 4.55
C PHE A 10 -15.02 0.96 3.73
N PRO A 11 -14.43 0.16 2.81
CA PRO A 11 -15.13 -0.89 2.10
C PRO A 11 -15.84 -1.87 3.04
N SER A 12 -16.97 -2.43 2.62
CA SER A 12 -17.81 -3.27 3.49
C SER A 12 -17.13 -4.53 4.04
N TYR A 13 -16.07 -5.02 3.40
CA TYR A 13 -15.28 -6.17 3.85
C TYR A 13 -14.35 -5.84 5.03
N PHE A 14 -14.19 -4.57 5.40
CA PHE A 14 -13.41 -4.17 6.58
C PHE A 14 -14.02 -4.63 7.90
N LYS A 15 -15.28 -5.03 7.91
CA LYS A 15 -15.93 -5.65 9.08
C LYS A 15 -15.33 -7.01 9.47
N ASN A 16 -14.47 -7.58 8.62
CA ASN A 16 -13.88 -8.90 8.83
C ASN A 16 -12.66 -8.86 9.79
N PHE A 17 -12.12 -7.67 10.08
CA PHE A 17 -10.92 -7.50 10.89
C PHE A 17 -10.99 -6.23 11.73
N GLU A 18 -10.08 -6.13 12.69
CA GLU A 18 -9.88 -4.90 13.45
C GLU A 18 -8.68 -4.13 12.89
N ILE A 19 -8.90 -2.85 12.56
CA ILE A 19 -7.83 -1.94 12.19
C ILE A 19 -6.95 -1.73 13.44
N PRO A 20 -5.61 -1.81 13.34
CA PRO A 20 -4.72 -1.53 14.47
C PRO A 20 -4.95 -0.12 15.03
N GLU A 21 -5.05 0.03 16.35
CA GLU A 21 -5.39 1.29 17.01
C GLU A 21 -4.45 2.47 16.70
N TRP A 22 -3.21 2.17 16.27
CA TRP A 22 -2.21 3.17 15.92
C TRP A 22 -2.31 3.67 14.46
N ALA A 23 -3.11 3.00 13.64
CA ALA A 23 -3.39 3.42 12.28
C ALA A 23 -4.16 4.74 12.30
N ARG A 24 -3.69 5.68 11.49
CA ARG A 24 -4.20 7.06 11.50
C ARG A 24 -4.07 7.70 10.14
N GLU A 25 -4.83 8.77 9.95
CA GLU A 25 -4.62 9.68 8.83
C GLU A 25 -3.26 10.38 9.02
N GLN A 26 -2.36 10.18 8.06
CA GLN A 26 -1.04 10.81 8.07
C GLN A 26 -0.46 10.88 6.66
N GLU A 27 0.49 11.79 6.47
CA GLU A 27 1.23 11.94 5.23
C GLU A 27 2.63 11.33 5.36
N LEU A 28 2.89 10.30 4.57
CA LEU A 28 4.17 9.61 4.48
C LEU A 28 4.63 9.59 3.03
N GLU A 29 5.87 10.01 2.78
CA GLU A 29 6.50 9.79 1.48
C GLU A 29 6.80 8.29 1.32
N VAL A 30 6.22 7.68 0.29
CA VAL A 30 6.27 6.23 0.09
C VAL A 30 6.53 5.87 -1.37
N PHE A 31 6.96 4.64 -1.56
CA PHE A 31 7.13 3.98 -2.83
C PHE A 31 6.13 2.83 -2.98
N ARG A 32 5.64 2.61 -4.20
CA ARG A 32 4.71 1.54 -4.55
C ARG A 32 5.23 0.75 -5.76
N ALA A 33 5.14 -0.56 -5.67
CA ALA A 33 5.37 -1.45 -6.81
C ALA A 33 4.13 -1.45 -7.71
N CYS A 34 4.29 -1.19 -9.01
CA CYS A 34 3.17 -1.12 -9.96
C CYS A 34 3.08 -2.43 -10.77
N ALA A 35 2.14 -3.30 -10.43
CA ALA A 35 2.00 -4.63 -11.04
C ALA A 35 1.67 -4.58 -12.54
N THR A 36 0.96 -3.54 -13.00
CA THR A 36 0.63 -3.35 -14.43
C THR A 36 1.75 -2.70 -15.23
N GLY A 37 2.85 -2.30 -14.59
CA GLY A 37 3.90 -1.50 -15.20
C GLY A 37 3.51 -0.02 -15.42
N LYS A 38 2.42 0.47 -14.80
CA LYS A 38 1.95 1.85 -14.91
C LYS A 38 1.45 2.37 -13.57
N VAL A 39 1.46 3.69 -13.39
CA VAL A 39 0.77 4.34 -12.27
C VAL A 39 -0.71 4.48 -12.64
N ASP A 40 -1.48 3.44 -12.38
CA ASP A 40 -2.90 3.33 -12.70
C ASP A 40 -3.69 2.81 -11.49
N ARG A 41 -5.02 2.73 -11.63
CA ARG A 41 -5.90 2.27 -10.56
C ARG A 41 -5.60 0.83 -10.18
N GLU A 42 -5.37 -0.01 -11.17
CA GLU A 42 -5.12 -1.44 -11.05
C GLU A 42 -3.85 -1.73 -10.24
N SER A 43 -2.78 -0.94 -10.41
CA SER A 43 -1.55 -1.05 -9.61
C SER A 43 -1.71 -0.61 -8.15
N PHE A 44 -2.82 0.05 -7.81
CA PHE A 44 -3.11 0.60 -6.49
C PHE A 44 -4.29 -0.10 -5.79
N MET A 45 -4.66 -1.29 -6.25
CA MET A 45 -5.57 -2.18 -5.49
C MET A 45 -4.88 -2.70 -4.24
N ASN A 46 -5.64 -2.86 -3.15
CA ASN A 46 -5.14 -3.56 -1.96
C ASN A 46 -5.01 -5.07 -2.20
N SER A 47 -4.27 -5.76 -1.34
CA SER A 47 -3.96 -7.19 -1.51
C SER A 47 -5.21 -8.08 -1.69
N PHE A 48 -6.28 -7.81 -0.93
CA PHE A 48 -7.53 -8.56 -1.00
C PHE A 48 -8.23 -8.38 -2.36
N GLU A 49 -8.33 -7.15 -2.85
CA GLU A 49 -8.92 -6.84 -4.15
C GLU A 49 -8.08 -7.36 -5.32
N GLU A 50 -6.75 -7.21 -5.25
CA GLU A 50 -5.79 -7.72 -6.24
C GLU A 50 -5.90 -9.25 -6.39
N ASN A 51 -6.16 -9.96 -5.29
CA ASN A 51 -6.37 -11.41 -5.27
C ASN A 51 -7.81 -11.85 -5.64
N GLY A 52 -8.64 -10.94 -6.14
CA GLY A 52 -10.01 -11.23 -6.55
C GLY A 52 -10.95 -11.46 -5.37
N TYR A 53 -10.80 -10.65 -4.31
CA TYR A 53 -11.56 -10.70 -3.06
C TYR A 53 -11.38 -12.03 -2.32
N LYS A 54 -10.12 -12.48 -2.23
CA LYS A 54 -9.71 -13.70 -1.51
C LYS A 54 -8.47 -13.43 -0.66
N ILE A 55 -8.44 -14.04 0.51
CA ILE A 55 -7.25 -14.05 1.38
C ILE A 55 -6.13 -14.81 0.70
N SER A 56 -4.89 -14.39 0.95
CA SER A 56 -3.71 -15.07 0.42
C SER A 56 -3.67 -16.55 0.83
N LYS A 57 -2.96 -17.37 0.04
CA LYS A 57 -2.75 -18.78 0.40
C LYS A 57 -1.96 -18.82 1.71
N ASP A 58 -2.54 -19.46 2.73
CA ASP A 58 -2.03 -19.51 4.11
C ASP A 58 -2.17 -18.19 4.91
N GLY A 59 -2.91 -17.21 4.39
CA GLY A 59 -3.26 -15.98 5.09
C GLY A 59 -4.41 -16.15 6.10
N ASP A 60 -4.64 -15.10 6.88
CA ASP A 60 -5.69 -15.03 7.91
C ASP A 60 -6.72 -13.95 7.55
N GLU A 61 -8.00 -14.30 7.52
CA GLU A 61 -9.09 -13.37 7.21
C GLU A 61 -9.25 -12.24 8.23
N HIS A 62 -8.67 -12.41 9.41
CA HIS A 62 -8.65 -11.39 10.47
C HIS A 62 -7.34 -10.58 10.49
N ASP A 63 -6.33 -10.89 9.67
CA ASP A 63 -5.12 -10.07 9.57
C ASP A 63 -5.40 -8.83 8.71
N PRO A 64 -5.35 -7.60 9.28
CA PRO A 64 -5.63 -6.38 8.53
C PRO A 64 -4.61 -6.13 7.40
N GLN A 65 -3.42 -6.76 7.42
CA GLN A 65 -2.44 -6.64 6.33
C GLN A 65 -2.94 -7.28 5.01
N GLU A 66 -3.83 -8.29 5.09
CA GLU A 66 -4.45 -8.91 3.90
C GLU A 66 -5.35 -7.93 3.13
N TYR A 67 -5.75 -6.83 3.77
CA TYR A 67 -6.66 -5.83 3.22
C TYR A 67 -6.01 -4.46 2.98
N SER A 68 -4.70 -4.34 3.19
CA SER A 68 -3.96 -3.09 3.02
C SER A 68 -3.39 -2.95 1.60
N LEU A 69 -3.25 -1.71 1.14
CA LEU A 69 -2.42 -1.36 0.00
C LEU A 69 -0.96 -1.28 0.49
N SER A 70 -0.12 -2.21 0.03
CA SER A 70 1.29 -2.26 0.41
C SER A 70 2.10 -1.12 -0.18
N THR A 71 2.71 -0.30 0.67
CA THR A 71 3.66 0.75 0.27
C THR A 71 4.92 0.67 1.13
N TYR A 72 5.97 1.42 0.78
CA TYR A 72 7.27 1.34 1.46
C TYR A 72 7.91 2.72 1.62
N ILE A 73 8.47 3.03 2.79
CA ILE A 73 9.25 4.28 2.97
C ILE A 73 10.56 4.22 2.17
N LYS A 74 11.17 3.03 2.00
CA LYS A 74 12.48 2.89 1.34
C LYS A 74 12.37 2.25 -0.04
N PHE A 75 12.88 2.95 -1.05
CA PHE A 75 13.02 2.44 -2.42
C PHE A 75 13.67 1.05 -2.50
N ARG A 76 14.74 0.81 -1.73
CA ARG A 76 15.44 -0.49 -1.74
C ARG A 76 14.53 -1.65 -1.33
N ASP A 77 13.63 -1.41 -0.39
CA ASP A 77 12.78 -2.47 0.16
C ASP A 77 11.68 -2.83 -0.86
N VAL A 78 11.06 -1.85 -1.53
CA VAL A 78 10.12 -2.11 -2.64
C VAL A 78 10.81 -2.77 -3.83
N LYS A 79 12.03 -2.33 -4.19
CA LYS A 79 12.80 -2.97 -5.27
C LYS A 79 13.11 -4.43 -4.94
N ARG A 80 13.49 -4.72 -3.70
CA ARG A 80 13.73 -6.09 -3.23
C ARG A 80 12.46 -6.93 -3.27
N PHE A 81 11.32 -6.37 -2.85
CA PHE A 81 10.03 -7.04 -2.92
C PHE A 81 9.67 -7.45 -4.35
N MET A 82 9.76 -6.53 -5.31
CA MET A 82 9.47 -6.81 -6.72
C MET A 82 10.39 -7.87 -7.33
N ALA A 83 11.65 -7.93 -6.90
CA ALA A 83 12.59 -8.96 -7.37
C ALA A 83 12.26 -10.38 -6.85
N MET A 84 11.50 -10.51 -5.77
CA MET A 84 11.12 -11.79 -5.17
C MET A 84 9.73 -12.26 -5.58
N ASP A 85 8.88 -11.35 -6.05
CA ASP A 85 7.48 -11.62 -6.37
C ASP A 85 7.28 -11.72 -7.89
N SER A 86 6.97 -12.93 -8.37
CA SER A 86 6.82 -13.24 -9.79
C SER A 86 5.67 -12.51 -10.48
N ARG A 87 4.77 -11.87 -9.73
CA ARG A 87 3.69 -11.05 -10.30
C ARG A 87 4.21 -9.81 -11.00
N TYR A 88 5.40 -9.34 -10.65
CA TYR A 88 6.00 -8.16 -11.26
C TYR A 88 6.83 -8.53 -12.48
N GLY A 89 6.40 -8.02 -13.65
CA GLY A 89 7.18 -8.13 -14.88
C GLY A 89 8.45 -7.28 -14.84
N VAL A 90 9.49 -7.73 -15.56
CA VAL A 90 10.70 -6.95 -15.82
C VAL A 90 10.57 -6.27 -17.19
N PRO A 91 10.82 -4.95 -17.34
CA PRO A 91 11.31 -4.02 -16.31
C PRO A 91 10.25 -3.60 -15.29
N PHE A 92 10.67 -3.50 -14.03
CA PHE A 92 9.84 -3.04 -12.93
C PHE A 92 9.49 -1.56 -13.06
N VAL A 93 8.25 -1.18 -12.72
CA VAL A 93 7.84 0.21 -12.50
C VAL A 93 7.55 0.43 -11.03
N ILE A 94 8.25 1.39 -10.44
CA ILE A 94 8.07 1.84 -9.07
C ILE A 94 7.53 3.26 -9.14
N ALA A 95 6.49 3.54 -8.37
CA ALA A 95 5.95 4.87 -8.20
C ALA A 95 6.43 5.47 -6.88
N LYS A 96 6.61 6.79 -6.85
CA LYS A 96 6.86 7.57 -5.63
C LYS A 96 5.72 8.56 -5.43
N GLY A 97 5.25 8.70 -4.20
CA GLY A 97 4.15 9.58 -3.87
C GLY A 97 4.02 9.78 -2.37
N VAL A 98 2.86 10.29 -1.94
CA VAL A 98 2.57 10.57 -0.53
C VAL A 98 1.24 9.95 -0.13
N THR A 99 1.18 9.32 1.05
CA THR A 99 -0.11 8.90 1.61
C THR A 99 -0.97 10.13 1.92
N LYS A 100 -2.21 10.21 1.43
CA LYS A 100 -3.10 11.33 1.75
C LYS A 100 -4.24 10.90 2.67
N PRO A 101 -4.55 11.66 3.74
CA PRO A 101 -5.74 11.48 4.57
C PRO A 101 -7.07 11.39 3.82
N ALA A 102 -7.12 11.93 2.59
CA ALA A 102 -8.30 11.83 1.73
C ALA A 102 -8.57 10.40 1.24
N HIS A 103 -7.53 9.57 1.13
CA HIS A 103 -7.62 8.23 0.53
C HIS A 103 -7.66 7.10 1.56
N GLY A 104 -7.32 7.35 2.82
CA GLY A 104 -7.37 6.32 3.86
C GLY A 104 -6.47 6.61 5.07
N ILE A 105 -6.36 5.61 5.95
CA ILE A 105 -5.45 5.63 7.11
C ILE A 105 -4.30 4.66 6.89
N CYS A 106 -3.12 4.99 7.41
CA CYS A 106 -1.97 4.12 7.27
C CYS A 106 -1.20 3.95 8.58
N LEU A 107 -0.36 2.91 8.60
CA LEU A 107 0.53 2.59 9.71
C LEU A 107 1.82 1.99 9.16
N GLU A 108 2.97 2.52 9.60
CA GLU A 108 4.23 1.82 9.36
C GLU A 108 4.18 0.47 10.08
N THR A 109 4.38 -0.64 9.35
CA THR A 109 4.44 -1.97 9.95
C THR A 109 5.52 -2.03 11.03
N LYS A 110 6.60 -1.24 10.88
CA LYS A 110 7.63 -1.08 11.90
C LYS A 110 7.10 -0.47 13.19
N GLU A 111 6.26 0.56 13.12
CA GLU A 111 5.61 1.15 14.30
C GLU A 111 4.68 0.13 14.94
N TRP A 112 3.84 -0.54 14.14
CA TRP A 112 2.92 -1.56 14.63
C TRP A 112 3.64 -2.68 15.37
N LYS A 113 4.64 -3.31 14.73
CA LYS A 113 5.41 -4.40 15.35
C LYS A 113 6.16 -3.92 16.60
N ARG A 114 6.70 -2.70 16.60
CA ARG A 114 7.33 -2.11 17.80
C ARG A 114 6.35 -2.01 18.97
N ASN A 115 5.12 -1.56 18.73
CA ASN A 115 4.11 -1.41 19.79
C ASN A 115 3.67 -2.78 20.35
N LEU A 116 3.80 -3.85 19.56
CA LEU A 116 3.61 -5.24 20.01
C LEU A 116 4.87 -5.87 20.64
N GLY A 117 5.98 -5.14 20.76
CA GLY A 117 7.26 -5.67 21.27
C GLY A 117 8.02 -6.57 20.27
N ILE A 118 7.63 -6.56 19.00
CA ILE A 118 8.20 -7.39 17.93
C ILE A 118 9.23 -6.58 17.13
N LYS A 119 10.42 -7.16 16.92
CA LYS A 119 11.48 -6.52 16.12
C LYS A 119 11.20 -6.66 14.62
N TYR A 120 11.10 -5.53 13.91
CA TYR A 120 10.92 -5.48 12.46
C TYR A 120 11.96 -4.56 11.80
N LYS A 121 12.51 -4.98 10.66
CA LYS A 121 13.60 -4.27 9.95
C LYS A 121 13.18 -3.67 8.60
N GLY A 122 11.97 -3.94 8.12
CA GLY A 122 11.46 -3.41 6.86
C GLY A 122 10.96 -1.97 6.99
N SER A 123 10.54 -1.42 5.85
CA SER A 123 9.92 -0.10 5.73
C SER A 123 8.50 -0.14 5.18
N HIS A 124 7.85 -1.30 5.26
CA HIS A 124 6.47 -1.47 4.81
C HIS A 124 5.53 -0.54 5.58
N VAL A 125 4.56 -0.01 4.85
CA VAL A 125 3.46 0.81 5.33
C VAL A 125 2.18 0.15 4.84
N ASP A 126 1.36 -0.25 5.79
CA ASP A 126 0.01 -0.73 5.56
C ASP A 126 -0.90 0.48 5.35
N TRP A 127 -1.50 0.61 4.16
CA TRP A 127 -2.42 1.70 3.86
C TRP A 127 -3.83 1.16 3.59
N TRP A 128 -4.75 1.40 4.51
CA TRP A 128 -6.14 1.00 4.39
C TRP A 128 -6.95 2.09 3.71
N LEU A 129 -7.43 1.81 2.51
CA LEU A 129 -8.09 2.77 1.66
C LEU A 129 -9.58 2.91 1.97
N TYR A 130 -10.09 4.13 1.84
CA TYR A 130 -11.53 4.38 1.79
C TYR A 130 -12.13 3.86 0.47
N THR A 131 -13.44 3.67 0.48
CA THR A 131 -14.23 3.29 -0.69
C THR A 131 -14.06 4.34 -1.78
N ASP A 132 -13.86 3.89 -3.02
CA ASP A 132 -13.64 4.74 -4.20
C ASP A 132 -12.42 5.67 -4.12
N ALA A 133 -11.47 5.41 -3.21
CA ALA A 133 -10.23 6.17 -3.14
C ALA A 133 -9.41 6.02 -4.44
N GLU A 134 -8.75 7.10 -4.84
CA GLU A 134 -7.91 7.16 -6.05
C GLU A 134 -6.45 7.52 -5.69
N PRO A 135 -5.78 6.73 -4.84
CA PRO A 135 -4.45 7.08 -4.32
C PRO A 135 -3.39 7.18 -5.42
N TYR A 136 -3.57 6.49 -6.55
CA TYR A 136 -2.66 6.53 -7.71
C TYR A 136 -2.47 7.95 -8.27
N ARG A 137 -3.41 8.88 -8.01
CA ARG A 137 -3.30 10.28 -8.43
C ARG A 137 -2.24 11.08 -7.66
N GLU A 138 -1.80 10.58 -6.50
CA GLU A 138 -0.77 11.21 -5.66
C GLU A 138 0.65 10.71 -5.97
N PHE A 139 0.79 9.91 -7.04
CA PHE A 139 2.01 9.18 -7.35
C PHE A 139 2.47 9.47 -8.77
N GLU A 140 3.78 9.46 -8.95
CA GLU A 140 4.44 9.57 -10.24
C GLU A 140 5.43 8.42 -10.41
N VAL A 141 5.75 8.08 -11.66
CA VAL A 141 6.79 7.08 -11.95
C VAL A 141 8.11 7.56 -11.35
N PHE A 142 8.73 6.72 -10.52
CA PHE A 142 10.01 7.02 -9.93
C PHE A 142 11.14 6.55 -10.86
N GLU A 143 11.76 7.49 -11.55
CA GLU A 143 12.99 7.25 -12.29
C GLU A 143 14.18 7.27 -11.33
N ASN A 144 14.76 6.10 -11.07
CA ASN A 144 16.02 6.04 -10.35
C ASN A 144 17.15 6.46 -11.31
N GLU A 145 17.66 7.68 -11.15
CA GLU A 145 18.79 8.24 -11.92
C GLU A 145 20.06 7.38 -11.84
N ASN A 146 20.12 6.39 -10.94
CA ASN A 146 21.16 5.35 -10.90
C ASN A 146 20.90 4.16 -11.84
N ARG A 147 20.16 4.33 -12.94
CA ARG A 147 20.30 3.47 -14.13
C ARG A 147 21.68 3.72 -14.75
N LYS A 148 22.75 3.31 -14.06
CA LYS A 148 23.94 2.86 -14.80
C LYS A 148 23.59 1.46 -15.28
N ASP A 149 23.39 1.38 -16.59
CA ASP A 149 23.14 0.18 -17.35
C ASP A 149 24.10 -0.95 -16.95
N ILE A 150 23.52 -2.14 -16.74
CA ILE A 150 24.13 -3.48 -16.82
C ILE A 150 25.09 -3.86 -15.68
#